data_AF-A0A258C1E1-F1
#
_entry.id   AF-A0A258C1E1-F1
#
_cell.length_a   1.000
_cell.length_b   1.000
_cell.length_c   1.000
_cell.angle_alpha   90.00
_cell.angle_beta   90.00
_cell.angle_gamma   90.00
#
_symmetry.space_group_name_H-M   'P 1'
#
loop_
_entity.id
_entity.type
_entity.pdbx_description
1 polymer ?
#
loop_
_entity_poly.entity_id
_entity_poly.type
_entity_poly.pdbx_seq_one_letter_code
_entity_poly.pdbx_strand_id
1 'polypeptide(L)'
;ATTDPTQRALKYHERVVEELRPFYMVQRRQDRSAIKRARQTLTPGAKQSLRSKLMESFVEDGVKIALRSDTRLLREAMRGFHMLEHPEKWLGKPKNLLGVLYYWARGKRLNAAAYPPKPGPERIEMMQALKLDYKADMERAATERPLAA
;
A
#
# COMPACT_ATOMS: atom_id res chain seq x y z
N ALA A 1 -18.49 14.65 31.14
CA ALA A 1 -18.06 13.26 31.45
C ALA A 1 -19.12 12.61 32.34
N THR A 2 -19.39 11.31 32.19
CA THR A 2 -20.35 10.58 33.06
C THR A 2 -19.64 9.96 34.26
N THR A 3 -20.28 9.98 35.43
CA THR A 3 -19.79 9.35 36.68
C THR A 3 -20.05 7.84 36.72
N ASP A 4 -21.04 7.37 35.94
CA ASP A 4 -21.37 5.94 35.83
C ASP A 4 -20.23 5.17 35.10
N PRO A 5 -19.58 4.20 35.77
CA PRO A 5 -18.49 3.42 35.20
C PRO A 5 -18.91 2.59 33.98
N THR A 6 -20.14 2.05 33.96
CA THR A 6 -20.64 1.23 32.86
C THR A 6 -20.86 2.08 31.62
N GLN A 7 -21.52 3.23 31.77
CA GLN A 7 -21.71 4.18 30.67
C GLN A 7 -20.39 4.73 30.13
N ARG A 8 -19.38 4.89 30.99
CA ARG A 8 -18.04 5.29 30.57
C ARG A 8 -17.37 4.20 29.73
N ALA A 9 -17.47 2.94 30.14
CA ALA A 9 -16.91 1.80 29.40
C ALA A 9 -17.56 1.62 28.02
N LEU A 10 -18.89 1.75 27.93
CA LEU A 10 -19.63 1.68 26.66
C LEU A 10 -19.19 2.79 25.71
N LYS A 11 -19.16 4.05 26.17
CA LYS A 11 -18.70 5.19 25.34
C LYS A 11 -17.26 5.05 24.89
N TYR A 12 -16.37 4.52 25.74
CA TYR A 12 -14.99 4.25 25.35
C TYR A 12 -14.93 3.20 24.24
N HIS A 13 -15.66 2.08 24.39
CA HIS A 13 -15.70 1.04 23.38
C HIS A 13 -16.26 1.55 22.04
N GLU A 14 -17.35 2.30 22.06
CA GLU A 14 -17.93 2.94 20.88
C GLU A 14 -16.90 3.82 20.16
N ARG A 15 -16.16 4.65 20.91
CA ARG A 15 -15.10 5.51 20.35
C ARG A 15 -13.93 4.73 19.78
N VAL A 16 -13.50 3.65 20.43
CA VAL A 16 -12.46 2.77 19.88
C VAL A 16 -12.92 2.13 18.56
N VAL A 17 -14.17 1.68 18.51
CA VAL A 17 -14.75 1.08 17.30
C VAL A 17 -14.90 2.11 16.18
N GLU A 18 -15.31 3.33 16.49
CA GLU A 18 -15.49 4.40 15.50
C GLU A 18 -14.16 4.95 15.00
N GLU A 19 -13.22 5.24 15.90
CA GLU A 19 -12.00 5.97 15.58
C GLU A 19 -10.84 5.04 15.18
N LEU A 20 -10.65 3.90 15.85
CA LEU A 20 -9.45 3.06 15.65
C LEU A 20 -9.68 1.88 14.70
N ARG A 21 -10.86 1.25 14.76
CA ARG A 21 -11.17 0.07 13.93
C ARG A 21 -10.98 0.31 12.42
N PRO A 22 -11.31 1.48 11.84
CA PRO A 22 -11.11 1.70 10.41
C PRO A 22 -9.65 1.52 9.97
N PHE A 23 -8.70 1.97 10.77
CA PHE A 23 -7.26 1.82 10.48
C PHE A 23 -6.84 0.36 10.47
N TYR A 24 -7.27 -0.41 11.48
CA TYR A 24 -7.04 -1.86 11.53
C TYR A 24 -7.58 -2.57 10.29
N MET A 25 -8.81 -2.24 9.87
CA MET A 25 -9.44 -2.87 8.71
C MET A 25 -8.70 -2.54 7.40
N VAL A 26 -8.25 -1.29 7.24
CA VAL A 26 -7.44 -0.88 6.09
C VAL A 26 -6.10 -1.63 6.08
N GLN A 27 -5.40 -1.69 7.21
CA GLN A 27 -4.13 -2.41 7.34
C GLN A 27 -4.29 -3.90 7.02
N ARG A 28 -5.31 -4.57 7.58
CA ARG A 28 -5.61 -5.98 7.29
C ARG A 28 -5.83 -6.23 5.80
N ARG A 29 -6.51 -5.32 5.09
CA ARG A 29 -6.73 -5.42 3.63
C ARG A 29 -5.44 -5.18 2.84
N GLN A 30 -4.59 -4.25 3.29
CA GLN A 30 -3.28 -4.02 2.70
C GLN A 30 -2.37 -5.24 2.86
N ASP A 31 -2.32 -5.84 4.05
CA ASP A 31 -1.53 -7.05 4.33
C ASP A 31 -1.98 -8.22 3.46
N ARG A 32 -3.28 -8.48 3.39
CA ARG A 32 -3.84 -9.52 2.50
C ARG A 32 -3.41 -9.30 1.04
N SER A 33 -3.40 -8.05 0.59
CA SER A 33 -2.99 -7.70 -0.77
C SER A 33 -1.48 -7.81 -0.98
N ALA A 34 -0.68 -7.48 0.03
CA ALA A 34 0.77 -7.63 0.01
C ALA A 34 1.18 -9.10 -0.04
N ILE A 35 0.58 -9.96 0.79
CA ILE A 35 0.79 -11.42 0.77
C ILE A 35 0.45 -11.99 -0.61
N LYS A 36 -0.68 -11.58 -1.19
CA LYS A 36 -1.07 -12.02 -2.54
C LYS A 36 -0.03 -11.61 -3.59
N ARG A 37 0.46 -10.36 -3.55
CA ARG A 37 1.48 -9.87 -4.48
C ARG A 37 2.81 -10.57 -4.29
N ALA A 38 3.28 -10.77 -3.05
CA ALA A 38 4.51 -11.49 -2.76
C ALA A 38 4.49 -12.91 -3.33
N ARG A 39 3.37 -13.64 -3.17
CA ARG A 39 3.17 -14.96 -3.79
C ARG A 39 3.22 -14.92 -5.32
N GLN A 40 2.66 -13.87 -5.94
CA GLN A 40 2.72 -13.70 -7.39
C GLN A 40 4.15 -13.42 -7.86
N THR A 41 4.91 -12.58 -7.15
CA THR A 41 6.32 -12.29 -7.44
C THR A 41 7.20 -13.55 -7.36
N LEU A 42 6.88 -14.48 -6.46
CA LEU A 42 7.59 -15.76 -6.35
C LEU A 42 7.20 -16.80 -7.41
N THR A 43 6.05 -16.64 -8.09
CA THR A 43 5.56 -17.62 -9.07
C THR A 43 6.02 -17.25 -10.49
N PRO A 44 6.87 -18.05 -11.15
CA PRO A 44 7.31 -17.78 -12.52
C PRO A 44 6.12 -17.75 -13.48
N GLY A 45 6.07 -16.76 -14.38
CA GLY A 45 5.01 -16.65 -15.39
C GLY A 45 3.67 -16.12 -14.86
N ALA A 46 3.58 -15.63 -13.62
CA ALA A 46 2.38 -14.99 -13.09
C ALA A 46 2.01 -13.74 -13.92
N LYS A 47 1.00 -13.85 -14.77
CA LYS A 47 0.52 -12.74 -15.61
C LYS A 47 -0.34 -11.79 -14.79
N GLN A 48 0.01 -10.51 -14.78
CA GLN A 48 -0.86 -9.46 -14.28
C GLN A 48 -1.95 -9.12 -15.31
N SER A 49 -3.18 -8.93 -14.84
CA SER A 49 -4.27 -8.42 -15.68
C SER A 49 -4.03 -6.97 -16.11
N LEU A 50 -4.61 -6.54 -17.24
CA LEU A 50 -4.53 -5.14 -17.69
C LEU A 50 -5.06 -4.17 -16.62
N ARG A 51 -6.15 -4.53 -15.94
CA ARG A 51 -6.71 -3.74 -14.82
C ARG A 51 -5.72 -3.62 -13.67
N SER A 52 -5.01 -4.70 -13.35
CA SER A 52 -3.96 -4.68 -12.31
C SER A 52 -2.81 -3.76 -12.70
N LYS A 53 -2.35 -3.82 -13.95
CA LYS A 53 -1.29 -2.93 -14.47
C LYS A 53 -1.70 -1.46 -14.42
N LEU A 54 -2.93 -1.14 -14.80
CA LEU A 54 -3.45 0.23 -14.74
C LEU A 54 -3.50 0.75 -13.30
N MET A 55 -4.01 -0.06 -12.37
CA MET A 55 -4.06 0.30 -10.95
C MET A 55 -2.65 0.47 -10.35
N GLU A 56 -1.72 -0.40 -10.73
CA GLU A 56 -0.32 -0.30 -10.33
C GLU A 56 0.30 1.00 -10.86
N SER A 57 0.11 1.34 -12.13
CA SER A 57 0.57 2.62 -12.67
C SER A 57 -0.07 3.82 -11.97
N PHE A 58 -1.37 3.79 -11.68
CA PHE A 58 -2.01 4.88 -10.93
C PHE A 58 -1.36 5.09 -9.55
N VAL A 59 -1.01 4.02 -8.84
CA VAL A 59 -0.35 4.10 -7.53
C VAL A 59 1.12 4.54 -7.67
N GLU A 60 1.88 3.90 -8.54
CA GLU A 60 3.33 4.10 -8.70
C GLU A 60 3.66 5.41 -9.42
N ASP A 61 3.00 5.69 -10.54
CA ASP A 61 3.27 6.84 -11.41
C ASP A 61 2.36 8.04 -11.09
N GLY A 62 1.21 7.82 -10.44
CA GLY A 62 0.29 8.88 -10.02
C GLY A 62 0.50 9.27 -8.56
N VAL A 63 0.03 8.43 -7.64
CA VAL A 63 -0.02 8.73 -6.20
C VAL A 63 1.38 8.98 -5.63
N LYS A 64 2.34 8.07 -5.83
CA LYS A 64 3.69 8.23 -5.25
C LYS A 64 4.42 9.44 -5.79
N ILE A 65 4.28 9.73 -7.08
CA ILE A 65 4.87 10.91 -7.70
C ILE A 65 4.25 12.18 -7.13
N ALA A 66 2.92 12.24 -7.06
CA ALA A 66 2.21 13.40 -6.51
C ALA A 66 2.64 13.70 -5.05
N LEU A 67 2.78 12.66 -4.23
CA LEU A 67 3.25 12.79 -2.84
C LEU A 67 4.71 13.26 -2.73
N ARG A 68 5.57 12.92 -3.70
CA ARG A 68 6.97 13.39 -3.72
C ARG A 68 7.13 14.79 -4.27
N SER A 69 6.25 15.19 -5.17
CA SER A 69 6.37 16.46 -5.89
C SER A 69 5.53 17.60 -5.30
N ASP A 70 4.47 17.31 -4.55
CA ASP A 70 3.59 18.31 -3.94
C ASP A 70 3.50 18.10 -2.42
N THR A 71 4.12 19.02 -1.67
CA THR A 71 4.15 18.98 -0.21
C THR A 71 2.77 19.20 0.44
N ARG A 72 1.82 19.86 -0.25
CA ARG A 72 0.44 19.97 0.23
C ARG A 72 -0.25 18.61 0.15
N LEU A 73 -0.13 17.91 -0.98
CA LEU A 73 -0.69 16.57 -1.13
C LEU A 73 -0.09 15.60 -0.11
N LEU A 74 1.24 15.66 0.07
CA LEU A 74 1.94 14.89 1.10
C LEU A 74 1.39 15.18 2.49
N ARG A 75 1.31 16.45 2.88
CA ARG A 75 0.81 16.87 4.20
C ARG A 75 -0.60 16.37 4.45
N GLU A 76 -1.49 16.49 3.46
CA GLU A 76 -2.85 15.99 3.59
C GLU A 76 -2.91 14.46 3.69
N ALA A 77 -2.07 13.73 2.95
CA ALA A 77 -1.99 12.28 3.04
C ALA A 77 -1.49 11.83 4.43
N MET A 78 -0.52 12.56 4.98
CA MET A 78 0.03 12.30 6.31
C MET A 78 -1.02 12.43 7.42
N ARG A 79 -2.11 13.18 7.23
CA ARG A 79 -3.20 13.24 8.23
C ARG A 79 -3.93 11.89 8.36
N GLY A 80 -4.15 11.19 7.25
CA GLY A 80 -4.69 9.83 7.27
C GLY A 80 -3.68 8.82 7.83
N PHE A 81 -2.39 8.99 7.54
CA PHE A 81 -1.34 8.12 8.09
C PHE A 81 -1.19 8.24 9.61
N HIS A 82 -1.23 9.47 10.14
CA HIS A 82 -1.12 9.73 11.59
C HIS A 82 -2.46 9.68 12.32
N MET A 83 -3.47 9.04 11.75
CA MET A 83 -4.79 8.83 12.38
C MET A 83 -5.52 10.12 12.78
N LEU A 84 -5.22 11.25 12.12
CA LEU A 84 -5.89 12.53 12.34
C LEU A 84 -7.17 12.69 11.51
N GLU A 85 -7.31 11.86 10.47
CA GLU A 85 -8.51 11.76 9.62
C GLU A 85 -8.73 10.30 9.22
N HIS A 86 -9.95 9.95 8.82
CA HIS A 86 -10.27 8.61 8.32
C HIS A 86 -9.30 8.18 7.20
N PRO A 87 -8.76 6.94 7.24
CA PRO A 87 -7.61 6.53 6.42
C PRO A 87 -7.87 6.58 4.91
N GLU A 88 -9.13 6.44 4.49
CA GLU A 88 -9.53 6.43 3.07
C GLU A 88 -9.99 7.80 2.55
N LYS A 89 -10.07 8.83 3.41
CA LYS A 89 -10.69 10.12 3.04
C LYS A 89 -9.83 10.98 2.11
N TRP A 90 -8.51 10.81 2.15
CA TRP A 90 -7.56 11.68 1.47
C TRP A 90 -7.78 11.76 -0.06
N LEU A 91 -7.90 10.61 -0.73
CA LEU A 91 -8.16 10.51 -2.17
C LEU A 91 -9.60 10.84 -2.55
N GLY A 92 -10.54 10.76 -1.59
CA GLY A 92 -11.93 11.17 -1.80
C GLY A 92 -12.10 12.69 -1.92
N LYS A 93 -11.10 13.48 -1.55
CA LYS A 93 -11.12 14.94 -1.72
C LYS A 93 -10.87 15.29 -3.21
N PRO A 94 -11.78 16.00 -3.91
CA PRO A 94 -11.64 16.28 -5.34
C PRO A 94 -10.32 16.98 -5.70
N LYS A 95 -9.87 17.93 -4.87
CA LYS A 95 -8.60 18.64 -5.06
C LYS A 95 -7.38 17.71 -5.02
N ASN A 96 -7.42 16.65 -4.22
CA ASN A 96 -6.31 15.71 -4.11
C ASN A 96 -6.32 14.72 -5.26
N LEU A 97 -7.51 14.21 -5.62
CA LEU A 97 -7.68 13.37 -6.80
C LEU A 97 -7.21 14.08 -8.07
N LEU A 98 -7.64 15.33 -8.29
CA LEU A 98 -7.20 16.13 -9.43
C LEU A 98 -5.69 16.36 -9.44
N GLY A 99 -5.08 16.60 -8.28
CA GLY A 99 -3.62 16.69 -8.15
C GLY A 99 -2.93 15.39 -8.58
N VAL A 100 -3.37 14.25 -8.07
CA VAL A 100 -2.83 12.92 -8.45
C VAL A 100 -2.99 12.68 -9.95
N LEU A 101 -4.18 12.95 -10.52
CA LEU A 101 -4.42 12.77 -11.95
C LEU A 101 -3.54 13.68 -12.81
N TYR A 102 -3.30 14.92 -12.38
CA TYR A 102 -2.37 15.83 -13.06
C TYR A 102 -0.94 15.28 -13.12
N TYR A 103 -0.43 14.77 -11.99
CA TYR A 103 0.89 14.13 -11.96
C TYR A 103 0.92 12.86 -12.81
N TRP A 104 -0.12 12.03 -12.76
CA TRP A 104 -0.18 10.81 -13.55
C TRP A 104 -0.20 11.10 -15.06
N ALA A 105 -1.00 12.07 -15.50
CA ALA A 105 -1.12 12.47 -16.90
C ALA A 105 0.15 13.08 -17.49
N ARG A 106 1.01 13.71 -16.68
CA ARG A 106 2.31 14.23 -17.13
C ARG A 106 3.27 13.15 -17.64
N GLY A 107 3.10 11.91 -17.17
CA GLY A 107 3.89 10.77 -17.59
C GLY A 107 5.35 10.79 -17.11
N LYS A 108 6.07 9.71 -17.42
CA LYS A 108 7.37 9.40 -16.82
C LYS A 108 8.46 10.43 -17.12
N ARG A 109 8.47 10.98 -18.35
CA ARG A 109 9.50 11.93 -18.81
C ARG A 109 9.50 13.21 -17.99
N LEU A 110 8.33 13.79 -17.76
CA LEU A 110 8.19 15.04 -17.01
C LEU A 110 8.28 14.83 -15.49
N ASN A 111 8.07 13.59 -15.04
CA ASN A 111 8.16 13.21 -13.63
C ASN A 111 9.51 12.57 -13.25
N ALA A 112 10.49 12.55 -14.15
CA ALA A 112 11.75 11.81 -13.99
C ALA A 112 12.45 12.11 -12.65
N ALA A 113 12.50 13.38 -12.24
CA ALA A 113 13.13 13.81 -10.99
C ALA A 113 12.41 13.32 -9.71
N ALA A 114 11.16 12.88 -9.81
CA ALA A 114 10.38 12.39 -8.67
C ALA A 114 10.44 10.86 -8.52
N TYR A 115 11.00 10.13 -9.49
CA TYR A 115 11.23 8.70 -9.34
C TYR A 115 12.43 8.45 -8.44
N PRO A 116 12.32 7.51 -7.47
CA PRO A 116 13.48 7.13 -6.67
C PRO A 116 14.54 6.49 -7.57
N PRO A 117 15.83 6.63 -7.23
CA PRO A 117 16.89 5.88 -7.89
C PRO A 117 16.64 4.37 -7.74
N LYS A 118 17.20 3.56 -8.65
CA LYS A 118 17.09 2.10 -8.57
C LYS A 118 17.65 1.66 -7.21
N PRO A 119 16.85 0.99 -6.35
CA PRO A 119 17.21 0.72 -4.96
C PRO A 119 18.30 -0.36 -4.80
N GLY A 120 18.65 -1.06 -5.88
CA GLY A 120 19.66 -2.12 -5.86
C GLY A 120 19.38 -3.21 -6.89
N PRO A 121 20.06 -4.37 -6.79
CA PRO A 121 19.79 -5.54 -7.60
C PRO A 121 18.38 -6.10 -7.35
N GLU A 122 17.79 -6.72 -8.37
CA GLU A 122 16.52 -7.44 -8.22
C GLU A 122 16.69 -8.66 -7.31
N ARG A 123 15.61 -9.18 -6.72
CA ARG A 123 15.67 -10.29 -5.74
C ARG A 123 16.56 -11.46 -6.22
N ILE A 124 16.36 -11.92 -7.45
CA ILE A 124 17.11 -13.05 -8.01
C ILE A 124 18.59 -12.71 -8.14
N GLU A 125 18.90 -11.53 -8.68
CA GLU A 125 20.28 -11.03 -8.83
C GLU A 125 20.97 -10.94 -7.46
N MET A 126 20.28 -10.41 -6.45
CA MET A 126 20.78 -10.30 -5.08
C MET A 126 21.07 -11.67 -4.47
N MET A 127 20.14 -12.62 -4.58
CA MET A 127 20.30 -13.97 -4.01
C MET A 127 21.45 -14.72 -4.68
N GLN A 128 21.59 -14.60 -6.00
CA GLN A 128 22.71 -15.16 -6.75
C GLN A 128 24.04 -14.54 -6.31
N ALA A 129 24.11 -13.21 -6.17
CA ALA A 129 25.31 -12.51 -5.71
C ALA A 129 25.74 -12.94 -4.30
N LEU A 130 24.78 -13.21 -3.42
CA LEU A 130 25.01 -13.71 -2.06
C LEU A 130 25.26 -15.23 -1.98
N LYS A 131 25.24 -15.94 -3.12
CA LYS A 131 25.35 -17.40 -3.19
C LYS A 131 24.28 -18.13 -2.37
N LEU A 132 23.08 -17.55 -2.28
CA LEU A 132 21.92 -18.14 -1.63
C LEU A 132 21.05 -18.87 -2.65
N ASP A 133 20.36 -19.92 -2.21
CA ASP A 133 19.38 -20.58 -3.06
C ASP A 133 18.17 -19.68 -3.29
N TYR A 134 18.09 -19.12 -4.49
CA TYR A 134 17.02 -18.21 -4.90
C TYR A 134 15.68 -18.92 -5.14
N LYS A 135 15.68 -20.26 -5.24
CA LYS A 135 14.51 -21.12 -5.48
C LYS A 135 13.88 -21.65 -4.20
N ALA A 136 14.60 -21.68 -3.08
CA ALA A 136 14.13 -22.22 -1.80
C ALA A 136 12.71 -21.72 -1.41
N ASP A 137 12.47 -20.40 -1.52
CA ASP A 137 11.16 -19.82 -1.21
C ASP A 137 10.05 -20.25 -2.20
N MET A 138 10.42 -20.48 -3.46
CA MET A 138 9.48 -20.92 -4.50
C MET A 138 9.07 -22.38 -4.26
N GLU A 139 10.03 -23.23 -3.91
CA GLU A 139 9.82 -24.64 -3.58
C GLU A 139 8.96 -24.76 -2.33
N ARG A 140 9.29 -24.03 -1.26
CA ARG A 140 8.49 -23.97 -0.04
C ARG A 140 7.05 -23.52 -0.31
N ALA A 141 6.87 -22.45 -1.10
CA ALA A 141 5.54 -21.96 -1.44
C ALA A 141 4.74 -22.95 -2.31
N ALA A 142 5.40 -23.78 -3.12
CA ALA A 142 4.76 -24.84 -3.88
C ALA A 142 4.28 -25.99 -2.96
N THR A 143 5.04 -26.32 -1.91
CA THR A 143 4.70 -27.37 -0.94
C THR A 143 3.64 -26.95 0.07
N GLU A 144 3.61 -25.69 0.52
CA GLU A 144 2.61 -25.20 1.50
C GLU A 144 1.22 -24.99 0.88
N ARG A 145 1.14 -24.76 -0.44
CA ARG A 145 -0.12 -24.56 -1.19
C ARG A 145 -1.11 -25.72 -1.10
N PRO A 146 -0.70 -27.00 -1.29
CA PRO A 146 -1.60 -28.15 -1.17
C PRO A 146 -1.98 -28.51 0.27
N LEU A 147 -1.22 -28.08 1.29
CA LEU A 147 -1.51 -28.40 2.70
C LEU A 147 -2.56 -27.46 3.32
N ALA A 148 -2.82 -26.31 2.71
CA ALA A 148 -3.76 -25.29 3.19
C ALA A 148 -5.06 -25.21 2.37
N ALA A 149 -5.24 -26.10 1.39
CA ALA A 149 -6.44 -26.23 0.55
C ALA A 149 -7.28 -27.42 1.04
#